data_AF-A3VLR5-F1
#
_entry.id   AF-A3VLR5-F1
#
_cell.length_a   1.000
_cell.length_b   1.000
_cell.length_c   1.000
_cell.angle_alpha   90.00
_cell.angle_beta   90.00
_cell.angle_gamma   90.00
#
_symmetry.space_group_name_H-M   'P 1'
#
loop_
_entity.id
_entity.type
_entity.pdbx_description
1 polymer ?
#
loop_
_entity_poly.entity_id
_entity_poly.type
_entity_poly.pdbx_seq_one_letter_code
_entity_poly.pdbx_strand_id
1 'polypeptide(L)'
;MPPTQIKAFAASRSTRAKTDRIDAELIARFMAFRPDAGRVLPHEKIRRLRALTSKHGQLGSPDMLVAMDAELKGLLDRQIAELNVRIEQTIASDNDLAAIADVLRSVAEIGPGASTMLIAEMPELGQLSGEQAAALAGLAPIAHDSGSMRGKRAIGGGRRKLRHVMFHADLVASHHNPILKTFADRLRAAGKPHKVVITAVARKLVTIANGLCKHRQK
;
A
#
# COMPACT_ATOMS: atom_id res chain seq x y z
N MET A 1 40.96 1.44 29.77
CA MET A 1 42.27 1.69 29.14
C MET A 1 42.11 1.83 27.64
N PRO A 2 42.81 2.74 26.97
CA PRO A 2 42.83 2.82 25.52
C PRO A 2 43.53 1.58 24.92
N PRO A 3 42.90 0.82 24.00
CA PRO A 3 43.51 -0.38 23.38
C PRO A 3 44.84 -0.11 22.67
N THR A 4 45.04 1.13 22.20
CA THR A 4 46.28 1.58 21.54
C THR A 4 47.48 1.56 22.46
N GLN A 5 47.31 1.92 23.74
CA GLN A 5 48.40 1.92 24.72
C GLN A 5 48.85 0.49 25.08
N ILE A 6 47.89 -0.43 25.19
CA ILE A 6 48.18 -1.85 25.43
C ILE A 6 48.92 -2.45 24.23
N LYS A 7 48.52 -2.11 23.00
CA LYS A 7 49.24 -2.53 21.78
C LYS A 7 50.66 -1.99 21.72
N ALA A 8 50.87 -0.71 22.05
CA ALA A 8 52.20 -0.11 22.10
C ALA A 8 53.10 -0.78 23.17
N PHE A 9 52.52 -1.12 24.32
CA PHE A 9 53.23 -1.86 25.37
C PHE A 9 53.59 -3.28 24.94
N ALA A 10 52.68 -3.99 24.26
CA ALA A 10 52.96 -5.30 23.67
C ALA A 10 54.15 -5.24 22.69
N ALA A 11 54.14 -4.24 21.81
CA ALA A 11 55.20 -4.01 20.84
C ALA A 11 56.55 -3.72 21.52
N SER A 12 56.56 -2.92 22.59
CA SER A 12 57.78 -2.63 23.38
C SER A 12 58.41 -3.89 24.00
N ARG A 13 57.59 -4.92 24.26
CA ARG A 13 58.04 -6.19 24.85
C ARG A 13 58.29 -7.29 23.80
N SER A 14 58.17 -6.97 22.51
CA SER A 14 58.25 -7.93 21.41
C SER A 14 57.28 -9.12 21.55
N THR A 15 56.16 -8.94 22.25
CA THR A 15 55.15 -9.99 22.42
C THR A 15 54.33 -10.11 21.13
N ARG A 16 54.61 -11.13 20.32
CA ARG A 16 53.92 -11.37 19.03
C ARG A 16 52.79 -12.40 19.12
N ALA A 17 52.85 -13.31 20.10
CA ALA A 17 51.82 -14.32 20.31
C ALA A 17 50.59 -13.71 20.97
N LYS A 18 49.39 -14.05 20.47
CA LYS A 18 48.12 -13.56 20.96
C LYS A 18 47.24 -14.73 21.40
N THR A 19 47.03 -14.85 22.71
CA THR A 19 46.08 -15.77 23.35
C THR A 19 45.44 -15.05 24.53
N ASP A 20 44.25 -15.45 24.95
CA ASP A 20 43.56 -14.80 26.08
C ASP A 20 44.43 -14.76 27.35
N ARG A 21 45.22 -15.81 27.59
CA ARG A 21 46.16 -15.88 28.72
C ARG A 21 47.29 -14.84 28.60
N ILE A 22 47.90 -14.73 27.42
CA ILE A 22 48.99 -13.77 27.17
C ILE A 22 48.46 -12.33 27.21
N ASP A 23 47.27 -12.08 26.67
CA ASP A 23 46.63 -10.77 26.68
C ASP A 23 46.26 -10.35 28.11
N ALA A 24 45.73 -11.26 28.92
CA ALA A 24 45.43 -11.00 30.34
C ALA A 24 46.70 -10.67 31.14
N GLU A 25 47.77 -11.44 30.94
CA GLU A 25 49.06 -11.19 31.59
C GLU A 25 49.68 -9.86 31.14
N LEU A 26 49.60 -9.54 29.85
CA LEU A 26 50.07 -8.27 29.29
C LEU A 26 49.32 -7.08 29.89
N ILE A 27 47.99 -7.19 30.02
CA ILE A 27 47.14 -6.17 30.64
C ILE A 27 47.50 -6.00 32.12
N ALA A 28 47.70 -7.09 32.85
CA ALA A 28 48.10 -7.05 34.26
C ALA A 28 49.47 -6.36 34.44
N ARG A 29 50.46 -6.72 33.62
CA ARG A 29 51.78 -6.09 33.61
C ARG A 29 51.72 -4.61 33.22
N PHE A 30 50.86 -4.24 32.26
CA PHE A 30 50.65 -2.85 31.89
C PHE A 30 50.02 -2.03 33.03
N MET A 31 49.04 -2.60 33.74
CA MET A 31 48.44 -1.96 34.93
C MET A 31 49.44 -1.80 36.07
N ALA A 32 50.32 -2.78 36.29
CA ALA A 32 51.39 -2.65 37.27
C ALA A 32 52.40 -1.55 36.89
N PHE A 33 52.67 -1.38 35.60
CA PHE A 33 53.57 -0.35 35.06
C PHE A 33 52.94 1.05 35.04
N ARG A 34 51.63 1.15 34.77
CA ARG A 34 50.85 2.40 34.80
C ARG A 34 49.54 2.20 35.55
N PRO A 35 49.56 2.27 36.90
CA PRO A 35 48.37 2.06 37.72
C PRO A 35 47.29 3.13 37.49
N ASP A 36 47.69 4.30 37.00
CA ASP A 36 46.85 5.43 36.63
C ASP A 36 46.21 5.32 35.23
N ALA A 37 46.71 4.42 34.37
CA ALA A 37 46.20 4.23 33.01
C ALA A 37 44.82 3.53 32.97
N GLY A 38 44.37 3.01 34.11
CA GLY A 38 43.03 2.47 34.31
C GLY A 38 41.96 3.52 34.06
N ARG A 39 40.90 3.16 33.30
CA ARG A 39 39.68 3.96 33.33
C ARG A 39 38.94 3.59 34.60
N VAL A 40 38.52 4.57 35.39
CA VAL A 40 37.60 4.34 36.51
C VAL A 40 36.37 3.62 35.98
N LEU A 41 35.99 2.52 36.63
CA LEU A 41 34.79 1.79 36.23
C LEU A 41 33.59 2.73 36.38
N PRO A 42 32.84 3.02 35.30
CA PRO A 42 31.71 3.92 35.41
C PRO A 42 30.70 3.38 36.43
N HIS A 43 30.03 4.30 37.13
CA HIS A 43 28.94 3.98 38.03
C HIS A 43 27.95 3.02 37.34
N GLU A 44 27.38 2.07 38.10
CA GLU A 44 26.52 1.00 37.57
C GLU A 44 25.42 1.54 36.65
N LYS A 45 24.74 2.61 37.07
CA LYS A 45 23.72 3.32 36.27
C LYS A 45 24.21 3.74 34.88
N ILE A 46 25.45 4.22 34.75
CA ILE A 46 26.02 4.64 33.45
C ILE A 46 26.29 3.42 32.55
N ARG A 47 26.75 2.30 33.13
CA ARG A 47 26.94 1.06 32.37
C ARG A 47 25.60 0.52 31.85
N ARG A 48 24.57 0.55 32.71
CA ARG A 48 23.20 0.16 32.32
C ARG A 48 22.65 1.07 31.22
N LEU A 49 22.85 2.38 31.32
CA LEU A 49 22.43 3.33 30.29
C LEU A 49 23.14 3.10 28.95
N ARG A 50 24.45 2.78 28.96
CA ARG A 50 25.19 2.40 27.74
C ARG A 50 24.65 1.13 27.08
N ALA A 51 24.31 0.12 27.88
CA ALA A 51 23.70 -1.10 27.36
C ALA A 51 22.34 -0.83 26.71
N LEU A 52 21.49 -0.01 27.36
CA LEU A 52 20.18 0.38 26.84
C LEU A 52 20.29 1.19 25.54
N THR A 53 21.18 2.18 25.49
CA THR A 53 21.39 3.02 24.29
C THR A 53 22.01 2.24 23.13
N SER A 54 22.92 1.30 23.40
CA SER A 54 23.44 0.39 22.39
C SER A 54 22.34 -0.50 21.81
N LYS A 55 21.47 -1.06 22.66
CA LYS A 55 20.33 -1.88 22.22
C LYS A 55 19.31 -1.04 21.44
N HIS A 56 19.06 0.19 21.87
CA HIS A 56 18.21 1.14 21.14
C HIS A 56 18.75 1.45 19.74
N GLY A 57 20.07 1.67 19.59
CA GLY A 57 20.70 1.87 18.28
C GLY A 57 20.61 0.65 17.37
N GLN A 58 20.67 -0.57 17.92
CA GLN A 58 20.48 -1.81 17.16
C GLN A 58 19.04 -1.97 16.64
N LEU A 59 18.05 -1.62 17.47
CA LEU A 59 16.63 -1.66 17.11
C LEU A 59 16.27 -0.69 15.97
N GLY A 60 16.97 0.43 15.86
CA GLY A 60 16.81 1.39 14.76
C GLY A 60 17.76 1.19 13.59
N SER A 61 18.45 0.04 13.50
CA SER A 61 19.34 -0.22 12.36
C SER A 61 18.52 -0.37 11.07
N PRO A 62 19.01 0.16 9.92
CA PRO A 62 18.30 0.08 8.65
C PRO A 62 17.89 -1.35 8.28
N ASP A 63 18.76 -2.33 8.52
CA ASP A 63 18.49 -3.74 8.21
C ASP A 63 17.34 -4.32 9.04
N MET A 64 17.25 -3.98 10.33
CA MET A 64 16.13 -4.41 11.18
C MET A 64 14.83 -3.74 10.77
N LEU A 65 14.86 -2.46 10.40
CA LEU A 65 13.66 -1.75 9.92
C LEU A 65 13.16 -2.34 8.60
N VAL A 66 14.05 -2.64 7.65
CA VAL A 66 13.69 -3.29 6.39
C VAL A 66 13.11 -4.69 6.63
N ALA A 67 13.68 -5.46 7.56
CA ALA A 67 13.16 -6.78 7.92
C ALA A 67 11.77 -6.68 8.56
N MET A 68 11.55 -5.72 9.47
CA MET A 68 10.24 -5.47 10.09
C MET A 68 9.20 -5.03 9.06
N ASP A 69 9.58 -4.15 8.13
CA ASP A 69 8.69 -3.70 7.05
C ASP A 69 8.30 -4.86 6.12
N ALA A 70 9.25 -5.75 5.79
CA ALA A 70 8.98 -6.94 4.99
C ALA A 70 8.06 -7.92 5.73
N GLU A 71 8.26 -8.14 7.02
CA GLU A 71 7.41 -8.99 7.85
C GLU A 71 5.99 -8.41 7.96
N LEU A 72 5.86 -7.12 8.23
CA LEU A 72 4.57 -6.43 8.31
C LEU A 72 3.84 -6.48 6.96
N LYS A 73 4.55 -6.23 5.86
CA LYS A 73 3.99 -6.37 4.51
C LYS A 73 3.50 -7.81 4.28
N GLY A 74 4.30 -8.81 4.63
CA GLY A 74 3.92 -10.22 4.50
C GLY A 74 2.72 -10.63 5.37
N LEU A 75 2.55 -9.99 6.54
CA LEU A 75 1.35 -10.17 7.37
C LEU A 75 0.12 -9.58 6.68
N LEU A 76 0.21 -8.34 6.19
CA LEU A 76 -0.89 -7.65 5.51
C LEU A 76 -1.29 -8.37 4.23
N ASP A 77 -0.33 -8.82 3.42
CA ASP A 77 -0.58 -9.57 2.19
C ASP A 77 -1.37 -10.87 2.48
N ARG A 78 -1.01 -11.59 3.55
CA ARG A 78 -1.75 -12.79 3.99
C ARG A 78 -3.17 -12.47 4.43
N GLN A 79 -3.35 -11.42 5.24
CA GLN A 79 -4.69 -11.01 5.69
C GLN A 79 -5.58 -10.58 4.53
N ILE A 80 -5.03 -9.85 3.55
CA ILE A 80 -5.75 -9.46 2.34
C ILE A 80 -6.13 -10.71 1.53
N ALA A 81 -5.22 -11.66 1.35
CA ALA A 81 -5.50 -12.90 0.64
C ALA A 81 -6.61 -13.72 1.32
N GLU A 82 -6.57 -13.82 2.65
CA GLU A 82 -7.61 -14.51 3.43
C GLU A 82 -8.97 -13.82 3.28
N LEU A 83 -9.02 -12.49 3.34
CA LEU A 83 -10.25 -11.73 3.12
C LEU A 83 -10.80 -11.93 1.71
N ASN A 84 -9.94 -11.94 0.69
CA ASN A 84 -10.34 -12.20 -0.69
C ASN A 84 -10.98 -13.59 -0.83
N VAL A 85 -10.40 -14.62 -0.20
CA VAL A 85 -11.00 -15.97 -0.20
C VAL A 85 -12.39 -15.96 0.45
N ARG A 86 -12.56 -15.31 1.60
CA ARG A 86 -13.85 -15.22 2.29
C ARG A 86 -14.90 -14.46 1.47
N ILE A 87 -14.49 -13.42 0.76
CA ILE A 87 -15.34 -12.66 -0.18
C ILE A 87 -15.83 -13.57 -1.30
N GLU A 88 -14.93 -14.29 -1.98
CA GLU A 88 -15.31 -15.19 -3.07
C GLU A 88 -16.21 -16.31 -2.59
N GLN A 89 -15.95 -16.88 -1.40
CA GLN A 89 -16.82 -17.89 -0.79
C GLN A 89 -18.22 -17.35 -0.51
N THR A 90 -18.33 -16.11 -0.02
CA THR A 90 -19.62 -15.48 0.24
C THR A 90 -20.40 -15.26 -1.05
N ILE A 91 -19.74 -14.76 -2.10
CA ILE A 91 -20.36 -14.59 -3.43
C ILE A 91 -20.79 -15.95 -4.00
N ALA A 92 -19.94 -16.98 -3.91
CA ALA A 92 -20.23 -18.31 -4.42
C ALA A 92 -21.33 -19.05 -3.64
N SER A 93 -21.58 -18.66 -2.39
CA SER A 93 -22.64 -19.26 -1.55
C SER A 93 -24.06 -18.84 -1.97
N ASP A 94 -24.19 -17.82 -2.80
CA ASP A 94 -25.46 -17.31 -3.33
C ASP A 94 -25.45 -17.35 -4.87
N ASN A 95 -26.38 -18.11 -5.46
CA ASN A 95 -26.43 -18.32 -6.90
C ASN A 95 -26.68 -17.02 -7.70
N ASP A 96 -27.48 -16.10 -7.16
CA ASP A 96 -27.76 -14.83 -7.85
C ASP A 96 -26.54 -13.90 -7.78
N LEU A 97 -25.86 -13.83 -6.63
CA LEU A 97 -24.62 -13.07 -6.50
C LEU A 97 -23.51 -13.63 -7.40
N ALA A 98 -23.38 -14.95 -7.47
CA ALA A 98 -22.43 -15.62 -8.36
C ALA A 98 -22.73 -15.29 -9.83
N ALA A 99 -23.99 -15.33 -10.25
CA ALA A 99 -24.39 -14.98 -11.61
C ALA A 99 -24.12 -13.50 -11.94
N ILE A 100 -24.37 -12.57 -11.01
CA ILE A 100 -24.05 -11.16 -11.18
C ILE A 100 -22.53 -10.96 -11.27
N ALA A 101 -21.76 -11.62 -10.42
CA ALA A 101 -20.29 -11.56 -10.45
C ALA A 101 -19.74 -12.06 -11.78
N ASP A 102 -20.26 -13.16 -12.30
CA ASP A 102 -19.91 -13.72 -13.60
C ASP A 102 -20.17 -12.75 -14.76
N VAL A 103 -21.33 -12.09 -14.74
CA VAL A 103 -21.69 -11.06 -15.72
C VAL A 103 -20.77 -9.85 -15.60
N LEU A 104 -20.51 -9.36 -14.39
CA LEU A 104 -19.60 -8.23 -14.19
C LEU A 104 -18.18 -8.54 -14.65
N ARG A 105 -17.66 -9.72 -14.31
CA ARG A 105 -16.30 -10.16 -14.63
C ARG A 105 -16.11 -10.52 -16.11
N SER A 106 -17.19 -10.64 -16.89
CA SER A 106 -17.11 -10.79 -18.35
C SER A 106 -16.61 -9.51 -19.03
N VAL A 107 -16.79 -8.36 -18.38
CA VAL A 107 -16.23 -7.08 -18.81
C VAL A 107 -14.77 -7.05 -18.38
N ALA A 108 -13.84 -7.10 -19.34
CA ALA A 108 -12.40 -7.25 -19.09
C ALA A 108 -11.82 -6.19 -18.12
N GLU A 109 -12.46 -5.03 -18.04
CA GLU A 109 -12.07 -3.92 -17.17
C GLU A 109 -12.53 -4.09 -15.71
N ILE A 110 -13.50 -4.96 -15.46
CA ILE A 110 -14.09 -5.19 -14.14
C ILE A 110 -13.49 -6.48 -13.56
N GLY A 111 -12.39 -6.32 -12.83
CA GLY A 111 -11.78 -7.41 -12.08
C GLY A 111 -12.56 -7.82 -10.81
N PRO A 112 -12.11 -8.86 -10.09
CA PRO A 112 -12.79 -9.38 -8.90
C PRO A 112 -13.09 -8.31 -7.85
N GLY A 113 -12.12 -7.46 -7.51
CA GLY A 113 -12.32 -6.41 -6.51
C GLY A 113 -13.36 -5.35 -6.93
N ALA A 114 -13.40 -5.00 -8.21
CA ALA A 114 -14.39 -4.05 -8.73
C ALA A 114 -15.79 -4.66 -8.79
N SER A 115 -15.88 -5.91 -9.24
CA SER A 115 -17.10 -6.71 -9.23
C SER A 115 -17.67 -6.85 -7.81
N THR A 116 -16.85 -7.21 -6.82
CA THR A 116 -17.28 -7.32 -5.43
C THR A 116 -17.77 -5.99 -4.88
N MET A 117 -17.04 -4.89 -5.15
CA MET A 117 -17.47 -3.57 -4.67
C MET A 117 -18.79 -3.15 -5.30
N LEU A 118 -19.00 -3.42 -6.59
CA LEU A 118 -20.28 -3.18 -7.26
C LEU A 118 -21.42 -3.97 -6.62
N ILE A 119 -21.22 -5.26 -6.37
CA ILE A 119 -22.24 -6.11 -5.75
C ILE A 119 -22.57 -5.62 -4.34
N ALA A 120 -21.54 -5.34 -3.52
CA ALA A 120 -21.71 -4.98 -2.11
C ALA A 120 -22.26 -3.57 -1.91
N GLU A 121 -21.78 -2.61 -2.70
CA GLU A 121 -22.16 -1.19 -2.55
C GLU A 121 -23.23 -0.79 -3.56
N MET A 122 -23.69 -1.65 -4.47
CA MET A 122 -24.72 -1.33 -5.46
C MET A 122 -25.66 -2.52 -5.75
N PRO A 123 -26.41 -2.98 -4.74
CA PRO A 123 -27.34 -4.11 -4.90
C PRO A 123 -28.47 -3.83 -5.91
N GLU A 124 -28.73 -2.57 -6.24
CA GLU A 124 -29.74 -2.16 -7.23
C GLU A 124 -29.27 -2.33 -8.68
N LEU A 125 -28.01 -2.73 -8.90
CA LEU A 125 -27.44 -2.89 -10.23
C LEU A 125 -28.25 -3.89 -11.08
N GLY A 126 -28.59 -3.50 -12.29
CA GLY A 126 -29.49 -4.25 -13.17
C GLY A 126 -30.97 -3.83 -13.07
N GLN A 127 -31.36 -3.11 -12.02
CA GLN A 127 -32.73 -2.61 -11.84
C GLN A 127 -32.85 -1.11 -12.18
N LEU A 128 -31.73 -0.40 -12.21
CA LEU A 128 -31.67 1.04 -12.42
C LEU A 128 -31.66 1.41 -13.90
N SER A 129 -32.02 2.67 -14.20
CA SER A 129 -31.65 3.29 -15.48
C SER A 129 -30.13 3.53 -15.54
N GLY A 130 -29.59 3.71 -16.75
CA GLY A 130 -28.17 4.04 -16.92
C GLY A 130 -27.76 5.33 -16.22
N GLU A 131 -28.64 6.33 -16.22
CA GLU A 131 -28.45 7.61 -15.53
C GLU A 131 -28.50 7.46 -14.02
N GLN A 132 -29.47 6.69 -13.50
CA GLN A 132 -29.58 6.39 -12.07
C GLN A 132 -28.35 5.64 -11.58
N ALA A 133 -27.86 4.67 -12.36
CA ALA A 133 -26.65 3.93 -12.02
C ALA A 133 -25.42 4.86 -11.96
N ALA A 134 -25.26 5.73 -12.97
CA ALA A 134 -24.20 6.73 -12.98
C ALA A 134 -24.30 7.73 -11.82
N ALA A 135 -25.51 8.14 -11.44
CA ALA A 135 -25.74 9.05 -10.32
C ALA A 135 -25.43 8.40 -8.97
N LEU A 136 -25.88 7.16 -8.75
CA LEU A 136 -25.59 6.39 -7.53
C LEU A 136 -24.10 6.08 -7.38
N ALA A 137 -23.40 5.78 -8.47
CA ALA A 137 -21.94 5.66 -8.46
C ALA A 137 -21.21 7.01 -8.26
N GLY A 138 -21.93 8.14 -8.29
CA GLY A 138 -21.37 9.49 -8.15
C GLY A 138 -20.54 9.92 -9.35
N LEU A 139 -20.89 9.44 -10.54
CA LEU A 139 -20.22 9.71 -11.84
C LEU A 139 -21.07 10.61 -12.76
N ALA A 140 -22.31 10.88 -12.39
CA ALA A 140 -23.16 11.82 -13.12
C ALA A 140 -22.71 13.28 -12.88
N PRO A 141 -22.54 14.09 -13.93
CA PRO A 141 -22.26 15.52 -13.79
C PRO A 141 -23.46 16.26 -13.18
N ILE A 142 -23.21 17.05 -12.13
CA ILE A 142 -24.20 17.85 -11.41
C ILE A 142 -24.09 19.31 -11.87
N ALA A 143 -25.24 19.98 -12.03
CA ALA A 143 -25.32 21.41 -12.30
C ALA A 143 -25.10 22.22 -11.03
N HIS A 144 -24.28 23.27 -11.12
CA HIS A 144 -24.01 24.23 -10.05
C HIS A 144 -24.42 25.63 -10.52
N ASP A 145 -25.70 25.80 -10.81
CA ASP A 145 -26.25 27.05 -11.33
C ASP A 145 -26.93 27.83 -10.21
N SER A 146 -26.83 29.16 -10.26
CA SER A 146 -27.51 30.06 -9.32
C SER A 146 -27.95 31.32 -10.05
N GLY A 147 -29.24 31.61 -10.07
CA GLY A 147 -29.80 32.71 -10.86
C GLY A 147 -29.38 32.64 -12.33
N SER A 148 -28.69 33.66 -12.83
CA SER A 148 -28.12 33.72 -14.18
C SER A 148 -26.74 33.06 -14.32
N MET A 149 -26.11 32.66 -13.21
CA MET A 149 -24.80 32.03 -13.23
C MET A 149 -24.91 30.57 -13.68
N ARG A 150 -24.18 30.21 -14.74
CA ARG A 150 -23.96 28.82 -15.16
C ARG A 150 -22.61 28.32 -14.68
N GLY A 151 -22.61 27.46 -13.66
CA GLY A 151 -21.40 26.89 -13.09
C GLY A 151 -20.85 25.71 -13.88
N LYS A 152 -19.56 25.41 -13.65
CA LYS A 152 -18.93 24.20 -14.20
C LYS A 152 -19.65 22.95 -13.68
N ARG A 153 -19.96 22.02 -14.59
CA ARG A 153 -20.49 20.72 -14.22
C ARG A 153 -19.39 19.89 -13.56
N ALA A 154 -19.66 19.36 -12.38
CA ALA A 154 -18.73 18.51 -11.64
C ALA A 154 -19.45 17.25 -11.19
N ILE A 155 -18.72 16.15 -11.06
CA ILE A 155 -19.26 14.97 -10.39
C ILE A 155 -19.30 15.22 -8.88
N GLY A 156 -20.34 14.72 -8.23
CA GLY A 156 -20.55 14.89 -6.79
C GLY A 156 -21.57 13.88 -6.27
N GLY A 157 -21.71 13.84 -4.94
CA GLY A 157 -22.63 12.90 -4.29
C GLY A 157 -22.30 11.42 -4.58
N GLY A 158 -23.36 10.60 -4.59
CA GLY A 158 -23.30 9.16 -4.80
C GLY A 158 -22.41 8.41 -3.80
N ARG A 159 -22.13 7.15 -4.11
CA ARG A 159 -21.31 6.25 -3.30
C ARG A 159 -19.84 6.44 -3.65
N ARG A 160 -19.11 7.15 -2.79
CA ARG A 160 -17.70 7.55 -3.02
C ARG A 160 -16.77 6.36 -3.30
N LYS A 161 -16.98 5.22 -2.62
CA LYS A 161 -16.19 4.00 -2.84
C LYS A 161 -16.30 3.50 -4.28
N LEU A 162 -17.53 3.47 -4.83
CA LEU A 162 -17.77 3.08 -6.22
C LEU A 162 -17.08 4.02 -7.20
N ARG A 163 -17.19 5.34 -7.00
CA ARG A 163 -16.47 6.31 -7.85
C ARG A 163 -14.97 6.06 -7.89
N HIS A 164 -14.36 5.75 -6.75
CA HIS A 164 -12.91 5.48 -6.67
C HIS A 164 -12.55 4.17 -7.36
N VAL A 165 -13.32 3.11 -7.14
CA VAL A 165 -13.09 1.80 -7.77
C VAL A 165 -13.25 1.87 -9.28
N MET A 166 -14.30 2.54 -9.76
CA MET A 166 -14.52 2.76 -11.20
C MET A 166 -13.33 3.50 -11.80
N PHE A 167 -12.94 4.64 -11.22
CA PHE A 167 -11.81 5.42 -11.77
C PHE A 167 -10.53 4.59 -12.02
N HIS A 168 -10.23 3.60 -11.19
CA HIS A 168 -9.09 2.69 -11.41
C HIS A 168 -9.32 1.70 -12.56
N ALA A 169 -10.50 1.07 -12.61
CA ALA A 169 -10.89 0.19 -13.72
C ALA A 169 -10.86 0.94 -15.07
N ASP A 170 -11.36 2.18 -15.07
CA ASP A 170 -11.52 3.00 -16.26
C ASP A 170 -10.21 3.56 -16.80
N LEU A 171 -9.21 3.75 -15.93
CA LEU A 171 -7.87 4.10 -16.37
C LEU A 171 -7.33 3.00 -17.30
N VAL A 172 -7.39 1.74 -16.85
CA VAL A 172 -6.96 0.58 -17.64
C VAL A 172 -7.82 0.43 -18.89
N ALA A 173 -9.14 0.57 -18.75
CA ALA A 173 -10.11 0.50 -19.83
C ALA A 173 -9.81 1.48 -20.97
N SER A 174 -9.47 2.73 -20.62
CA SER A 174 -9.25 3.81 -21.59
C SER A 174 -8.02 3.59 -22.47
N HIS A 175 -7.16 2.63 -22.12
CA HIS A 175 -5.95 2.28 -22.85
C HIS A 175 -6.09 0.96 -23.62
N HIS A 176 -6.79 -0.04 -23.07
CA HIS A 176 -6.75 -1.41 -23.60
C HIS A 176 -8.05 -1.85 -24.28
N ASN A 177 -9.21 -1.30 -23.89
CA ASN A 177 -10.48 -1.66 -24.50
C ASN A 177 -10.69 -0.88 -25.80
N PRO A 178 -10.81 -1.51 -26.98
CA PRO A 178 -10.94 -0.78 -28.25
C PRO A 178 -12.13 0.18 -28.29
N ILE A 179 -13.27 -0.20 -27.71
CA ILE A 179 -14.50 0.60 -27.70
C ILE A 179 -14.37 1.80 -26.76
N LEU A 180 -13.89 1.57 -25.54
CA LEU A 180 -13.74 2.64 -24.53
C LEU A 180 -12.55 3.55 -24.85
N LYS A 181 -11.47 3.01 -25.42
CA LYS A 181 -10.34 3.77 -25.95
C LYS A 181 -10.77 4.72 -27.07
N THR A 182 -11.52 4.23 -28.07
CA THR A 182 -12.04 5.09 -29.16
C THR A 182 -12.91 6.23 -28.60
N PHE A 183 -13.74 5.93 -27.61
CA PHE A 183 -14.54 6.94 -26.92
C PHE A 183 -13.66 7.96 -26.16
N ALA A 184 -12.64 7.48 -25.44
CA ALA A 184 -11.70 8.32 -24.71
C ALA A 184 -10.87 9.21 -25.64
N ASP A 185 -10.35 8.66 -26.73
CA ASP A 185 -9.55 9.37 -27.74
C ASP A 185 -10.35 10.48 -28.41
N ARG A 186 -11.63 10.23 -28.73
CA ARG A 186 -12.54 11.27 -29.24
C ARG A 186 -12.69 12.43 -28.25
N LEU A 187 -12.80 12.15 -26.95
CA LEU A 187 -12.92 13.20 -25.93
C LEU A 187 -11.59 13.95 -25.75
N ARG A 188 -10.45 13.26 -25.82
CA ARG A 188 -9.12 13.88 -25.80
C ARG A 188 -8.92 14.81 -27.00
N ALA A 189 -9.28 14.36 -28.20
CA ALA A 189 -9.24 15.16 -29.42
C ALA A 189 -10.14 16.41 -29.34
N ALA A 190 -11.25 16.34 -28.61
CA ALA A 190 -12.12 17.48 -28.32
C ALA A 190 -11.59 18.41 -27.20
N GLY A 191 -10.32 18.25 -26.77
CA GLY A 191 -9.67 19.10 -25.78
C GLY A 191 -10.16 18.89 -24.34
N LYS A 192 -10.81 17.76 -24.03
CA LYS A 192 -11.29 17.51 -22.67
C LYS A 192 -10.13 17.16 -21.71
N PRO A 193 -10.11 17.71 -20.48
CA PRO A 193 -9.07 17.37 -19.49
C PRO A 193 -9.06 15.88 -19.17
N HIS A 194 -7.88 15.33 -18.87
CA HIS A 194 -7.69 13.90 -18.59
C HIS A 194 -8.70 13.33 -17.59
N LYS A 195 -8.87 13.98 -16.42
CA LYS A 195 -9.83 13.53 -15.40
C LYS A 195 -11.27 13.47 -15.92
N VAL A 196 -11.68 14.42 -16.77
CA VAL A 196 -13.03 14.43 -17.37
C VAL A 196 -13.20 13.26 -18.32
N VAL A 197 -12.16 12.92 -19.10
CA VAL A 197 -12.17 11.76 -20.00
C VAL A 197 -12.35 10.47 -19.20
N ILE A 198 -11.54 10.23 -18.16
CA ILE A 198 -11.63 9.02 -17.35
C ILE A 198 -12.99 8.93 -16.65
N THR A 199 -13.50 10.03 -16.08
CA THR A 199 -14.85 10.06 -15.49
C THR A 199 -15.95 9.76 -16.51
N ALA A 200 -15.82 10.21 -17.76
CA ALA A 200 -16.79 9.89 -18.81
C ALA A 200 -16.72 8.41 -19.21
N VAL A 201 -15.52 7.82 -19.27
CA VAL A 201 -15.33 6.38 -19.47
C VAL A 201 -15.98 5.60 -18.33
N ALA A 202 -15.75 6.02 -17.08
CA ALA A 202 -16.35 5.44 -15.88
C ALA A 202 -17.87 5.45 -15.90
N ARG A 203 -18.44 6.59 -16.25
CA ARG A 203 -19.87 6.71 -16.42
C ARG A 203 -20.39 5.74 -17.47
N LYS A 204 -19.68 5.58 -18.59
CA LYS A 204 -20.06 4.64 -19.65
C LYS A 204 -19.95 3.19 -19.19
N LEU A 205 -18.88 2.83 -18.48
CA LEU A 205 -18.64 1.50 -17.96
C LEU A 205 -19.74 1.06 -16.97
N VAL A 206 -20.09 1.91 -16.00
CA VAL A 206 -21.14 1.57 -15.02
C VAL A 206 -22.52 1.42 -15.68
N THR A 207 -22.81 2.20 -16.73
CA THR A 207 -24.04 2.05 -17.50
C THR A 207 -24.07 0.74 -18.29
N ILE A 208 -22.95 0.33 -18.88
CA ILE A 208 -22.81 -0.96 -19.56
C ILE A 208 -22.98 -2.11 -18.56
N ALA A 209 -22.26 -2.07 -17.44
CA ALA A 209 -22.35 -3.08 -16.38
C ALA A 209 -23.79 -3.23 -15.87
N ASN A 210 -24.49 -2.11 -15.62
CA ASN A 210 -25.89 -2.12 -15.23
C ASN A 210 -26.79 -2.77 -16.31
N GLY A 211 -26.56 -2.47 -17.59
CA GLY A 211 -27.30 -3.10 -18.70
C GLY A 211 -27.07 -4.61 -18.80
N LEU A 212 -25.81 -5.05 -18.66
CA LEU A 212 -25.45 -6.47 -18.68
C LEU A 212 -26.09 -7.22 -17.51
N CYS A 213 -26.05 -6.67 -16.29
CA CYS A 213 -26.72 -7.25 -15.13
C CYS A 213 -28.25 -7.32 -15.31
N LYS A 214 -28.86 -6.29 -15.94
CA LYS A 214 -30.30 -6.28 -16.24
C LYS A 214 -30.73 -7.40 -17.15
N HIS A 215 -29.92 -7.71 -18.17
CA HIS A 215 -30.23 -8.73 -19.17
C HIS A 215 -29.60 -10.11 -18.85
N ARG A 216 -28.80 -10.20 -17.78
CA ARG A 216 -27.96 -11.38 -17.45
C ARG A 216 -27.14 -11.87 -18.64
N GLN A 217 -26.52 -10.93 -19.37
CA GLN A 217 -25.70 -11.19 -20.57
C GLN A 217 -24.21 -10.97 -20.27
N LYS A 218 -23.35 -11.83 -20.83
CA LYS A 218 -21.89 -11.71 -20.80
C LYS A 218 -21.41 -10.98 -22.05
#